data_AF-A0A3D1EUV8-F1
#
_entry.id   AF-A0A3D1EUV8-F1
#
_cell.length_a   1.000
_cell.length_b   1.000
_cell.length_c   1.000
_cell.angle_alpha   90.00
_cell.angle_beta   90.00
_cell.angle_gamma   90.00
#
_symmetry.space_group_name_H-M   'P 1'
#
loop_
_entity.id
_entity.type
_entity.pdbx_description
1 polymer ?
#
loop_
_entity_poly.entity_id
_entity_poly.type
_entity_poly.pdbx_seq_one_letter_code
_entity_poly.pdbx_strand_id
1 'polypeptide(L)'
;MCCTSAHSSHMCQMSADNGPGATDNSHNNRHLADNVHRPGDDFNKRGDVKDLLQTHGWTLVAPGENEYWRRPGKDTGWSATLKDRVFYVFSSNADPFEPNRGYSPFAVYALLEHGGDFNAATRTLAQYGFGDDLNDQCLSGVDLSGILAGDDQDDSEPVIPDPGPIPEHLFRVPGFVEQVMDFTLTNAPYPNVGLAFCGAMALQSFLCGRKVCDAGDLRPNIYLLALASSGTGKDFPRKVNSSVLFETNQVASLGDKFASGEGIQDALARTSAMLFQNDEMDGVLRQINMDRENRRESIPNVLLTLYTSANDVYPLRVKAGQKEASHIDQPHLTLFGTATPQYFYESLSQRMLTNGFFARLIIVDIGKRGEGQTPGSARNLPEPIIQAARWWSEFQPGTRQGNLMDIHPEPVVVSRTPEAEEAIADLQRLTEQEYDDAHHRNDEVARVAWSRTHENAMKLALIYACSVDHENPTIDIQGVEWAKAFAMHQTRRQLFLAQCYVAANPFHADCLKLIRKLRETSDQQMEHSPLLKAMHMKAADFKELIQTLMQQGELATIKEPRAGASKVIYKLI
;
A
#
# COMPACT_ATOMS: atom_id res chain seq x y z
N MET A 1 -3.53 9.68 -73.66
CA MET A 1 -3.45 11.15 -73.62
C MET A 1 -2.70 11.49 -72.33
N CYS A 2 -1.38 11.51 -72.36
CA CYS A 2 -0.49 12.66 -72.62
C CYS A 2 -0.52 13.74 -71.52
N CYS A 3 0.53 13.73 -70.69
CA CYS A 3 1.43 14.84 -70.33
C CYS A 3 2.61 14.23 -69.54
N THR A 4 3.74 13.86 -70.17
CA THR A 4 5.03 14.63 -70.31
C THR A 4 5.69 14.97 -68.96
N SER A 5 6.74 14.26 -68.49
CA SER A 5 8.21 14.38 -68.79
C SER A 5 8.80 15.75 -68.37
N ALA A 6 9.96 15.95 -67.74
CA ALA A 6 11.25 15.23 -67.71
C ALA A 6 12.17 15.82 -66.58
N HIS A 7 13.06 15.03 -65.98
CA HIS A 7 14.55 15.05 -66.12
C HIS A 7 15.37 16.11 -65.35
N SER A 8 16.23 15.65 -64.41
CA SER A 8 17.72 15.55 -64.57
C SER A 8 18.35 15.18 -63.21
N SER A 9 19.01 14.01 -63.01
CA SER A 9 20.45 13.70 -63.22
C SER A 9 21.42 14.74 -62.60
N HIS A 10 22.43 14.38 -61.76
CA HIS A 10 23.50 13.41 -62.02
C HIS A 10 24.32 12.99 -60.76
N MET A 11 24.80 11.73 -60.81
CA MET A 11 26.13 11.16 -60.46
C MET A 11 26.68 11.27 -59.01
N CYS A 12 27.03 10.20 -58.27
CA CYS A 12 27.79 8.94 -58.52
C CYS A 12 29.29 9.06 -58.13
N GLN A 13 29.71 8.27 -57.12
CA GLN A 13 30.98 7.52 -56.98
C GLN A 13 31.05 6.95 -55.54
N MET A 14 31.00 5.62 -55.29
CA MET A 14 32.14 4.66 -55.21
C MET A 14 33.28 5.15 -54.28
N SER A 15 33.86 4.43 -53.33
CA SER A 15 33.84 3.02 -52.91
C SER A 15 34.79 2.85 -51.68
N ALA A 16 34.51 1.85 -50.83
CA ALA A 16 35.39 1.01 -49.99
C ALA A 16 36.67 1.54 -49.27
N ASP A 17 36.71 1.17 -47.98
CA ASP A 17 37.81 0.56 -47.20
C ASP A 17 38.79 1.38 -46.33
N ASN A 18 39.11 0.75 -45.19
CA ASN A 18 40.18 0.94 -44.19
C ASN A 18 40.01 1.98 -43.06
N GLY A 19 40.00 1.50 -41.81
CA GLY A 19 40.46 2.27 -40.62
C GLY A 19 42.00 2.29 -40.53
N PRO A 20 42.64 2.60 -39.38
CA PRO A 20 42.22 3.29 -38.15
C PRO A 20 43.07 4.58 -37.90
N GLY A 21 42.76 5.37 -36.87
CA GLY A 21 43.73 6.35 -36.34
C GLY A 21 43.15 7.65 -35.78
N ALA A 22 43.39 7.84 -34.49
CA ALA A 22 43.15 8.99 -33.63
C ALA A 22 43.35 10.39 -34.25
N THR A 23 42.49 11.34 -33.83
CA THR A 23 42.96 12.64 -33.35
C THR A 23 42.14 13.09 -32.13
N ASP A 24 42.92 13.32 -31.08
CA ASP A 24 42.65 13.95 -29.81
C ASP A 24 42.19 15.42 -29.96
N ASN A 25 41.16 15.82 -29.23
CA ASN A 25 41.25 16.93 -28.28
C ASN A 25 39.94 17.11 -27.49
N SER A 26 40.00 16.59 -26.26
CA SER A 26 39.67 17.30 -25.02
C SER A 26 38.39 18.15 -24.98
N HIS A 27 37.31 17.59 -24.42
CA HIS A 27 36.60 18.23 -23.30
C HIS A 27 35.85 17.20 -22.43
N ASN A 28 36.41 17.03 -21.22
CA ASN A 28 35.81 16.62 -19.94
C ASN A 28 35.21 15.22 -19.76
N ASN A 29 36.15 14.29 -19.58
CA ASN A 29 36.06 13.13 -18.71
C ASN A 29 35.78 13.54 -17.25
N ARG A 30 34.64 13.12 -16.68
CA ARG A 30 34.42 13.04 -15.22
C ARG A 30 34.00 11.60 -14.86
N HIS A 31 34.93 10.68 -15.07
CA HIS A 31 35.03 9.44 -14.32
C HIS A 31 36.47 9.36 -13.80
N LEU A 32 36.63 9.17 -12.48
CA LEU A 32 37.86 9.02 -11.67
C LEU A 32 38.06 10.19 -10.68
N ALA A 33 37.41 10.07 -9.52
CA ALA A 33 37.96 10.33 -8.18
C ALA A 33 36.78 10.55 -7.22
N ASP A 34 36.33 9.48 -6.58
CA ASP A 34 35.84 9.48 -5.20
C ASP A 34 36.04 8.05 -4.69
N ASN A 35 37.31 7.74 -4.46
CA ASN A 35 37.75 6.50 -3.85
C ASN A 35 37.51 6.64 -2.34
N VAL A 36 36.25 6.62 -1.91
CA VAL A 36 35.91 6.50 -0.49
C VAL A 36 36.21 5.05 -0.10
N HIS A 37 37.25 4.85 0.70
CA HIS A 37 37.65 3.53 1.19
C HIS A 37 36.54 2.95 2.09
N ARG A 38 35.60 2.20 1.50
CA ARG A 38 34.51 1.54 2.23
C ARG A 38 35.08 0.45 3.17
N PRO A 39 34.61 0.35 4.43
CA PRO A 39 35.12 -0.63 5.40
C PRO A 39 35.15 -2.08 4.89
N GLY A 40 34.11 -2.51 4.17
CA GLY A 40 34.05 -3.84 3.56
C GLY A 40 35.08 -4.07 2.44
N ASP A 41 35.39 -3.03 1.65
CA ASP A 41 36.41 -3.09 0.59
C ASP A 41 37.83 -3.14 1.19
N ASP A 42 38.04 -2.43 2.30
CA ASP A 42 39.30 -2.49 3.06
C ASP A 42 39.47 -3.86 3.75
N PHE A 43 38.42 -4.40 4.36
CA PHE A 43 38.46 -5.73 4.96
C PHE A 43 38.70 -6.84 3.92
N ASN A 44 38.11 -6.73 2.72
CA ASN A 44 38.41 -7.64 1.62
C ASN A 44 39.92 -7.68 1.28
N LYS A 45 40.62 -6.54 1.41
CA LYS A 45 42.06 -6.41 1.12
C LYS A 45 42.94 -6.91 2.26
N ARG A 46 42.68 -6.49 3.51
CA ARG A 46 43.61 -6.72 4.65
C ARG A 46 43.05 -7.51 5.83
N GLY A 47 41.75 -7.80 5.87
CA GLY A 47 41.12 -8.57 6.96
C GLY A 47 41.67 -10.00 7.05
N ASP A 48 41.73 -10.56 8.26
CA ASP A 48 42.18 -11.93 8.45
C ASP A 48 41.01 -12.91 8.41
N VAL A 49 40.75 -13.45 7.22
CA VAL A 49 39.67 -14.43 7.04
C VAL A 49 40.01 -15.80 7.63
N LYS A 50 41.29 -16.11 7.86
CA LYS A 50 41.70 -17.45 8.33
C LYS A 50 41.43 -17.59 9.82
N ASP A 51 41.79 -16.58 10.60
CA ASP A 51 41.50 -16.52 12.03
C ASP A 51 39.98 -16.52 12.29
N LEU A 52 39.24 -15.79 11.44
CA LEU A 52 37.77 -15.80 11.46
C LEU A 52 37.21 -17.21 11.23
N LEU A 53 37.66 -17.92 10.19
CA LEU A 53 37.22 -19.29 9.92
C LEU A 53 37.52 -20.23 11.09
N GLN A 54 38.71 -20.12 11.70
CA GLN A 54 39.11 -20.95 12.84
C GLN A 54 38.27 -20.69 14.09
N THR A 55 37.94 -19.42 14.37
CA THR A 55 37.09 -19.03 15.50
C THR A 55 35.69 -19.64 15.37
N HIS A 56 35.20 -19.74 14.13
CA HIS A 56 33.93 -20.41 13.79
C HIS A 56 34.06 -21.91 13.54
N GLY A 57 35.14 -22.54 14.04
CA GLY A 57 35.31 -23.99 14.10
C GLY A 57 35.76 -24.66 12.78
N TRP A 58 36.14 -23.89 11.76
CA TRP A 58 36.74 -24.45 10.55
C TRP A 58 38.19 -24.83 10.80
N THR A 59 38.60 -25.99 10.29
CA THR A 59 39.95 -26.52 10.48
C THR A 59 40.73 -26.49 9.17
N LEU A 60 41.93 -25.92 9.17
CA LEU A 60 42.85 -26.03 8.04
C LEU A 60 43.41 -27.46 7.97
N VAL A 61 43.15 -28.16 6.87
CA VAL A 61 43.55 -29.57 6.67
C VAL A 61 44.85 -29.68 5.88
N ALA A 62 45.04 -28.83 4.87
CA ALA A 62 46.26 -28.80 4.08
C ALA A 62 46.61 -27.36 3.70
N PRO A 63 47.79 -26.85 4.11
CA PRO A 63 48.29 -25.54 3.69
C PRO A 63 48.88 -25.63 2.26
N GLY A 64 48.90 -24.50 1.54
CA GLY A 64 49.47 -24.40 0.19
C GLY A 64 48.93 -23.18 -0.56
N GLU A 65 49.22 -23.08 -1.86
CA GLU A 65 48.64 -22.02 -2.73
C GLU A 65 47.12 -22.10 -2.82
N ASN A 66 46.56 -23.29 -2.65
CA ASN A 66 45.14 -23.53 -2.49
C ASN A 66 44.94 -24.24 -1.14
N GLU A 67 44.50 -23.51 -0.13
CA GLU A 67 44.35 -24.05 1.21
C GLU A 67 43.05 -24.84 1.32
N TYR A 68 43.11 -26.02 1.92
CA TYR A 68 41.94 -26.88 2.08
C TYR A 68 41.39 -26.79 3.50
N TRP A 69 40.13 -26.41 3.62
CA TRP A 69 39.44 -26.15 4.87
C TRP A 69 38.31 -27.14 5.11
N ARG A 70 38.19 -27.60 6.36
CA ARG A 70 37.16 -28.54 6.81
C ARG A 70 36.18 -27.84 7.72
N ARG A 71 34.89 -28.06 7.44
CA ARG A 71 33.79 -27.48 8.22
C ARG A 71 33.69 -28.10 9.63
N PRO A 72 33.07 -27.39 10.58
CA PRO A 72 32.69 -27.96 11.88
C PRO A 72 31.87 -29.24 11.74
N GLY A 73 32.13 -30.23 12.60
CA GLY A 73 31.38 -31.49 12.65
C GLY A 73 31.63 -32.47 11.50
N LYS A 74 32.77 -32.35 10.80
CA LYS A 74 33.23 -33.35 9.81
C LYS A 74 34.56 -33.95 10.23
N ASP A 75 34.66 -35.28 10.24
CA ASP A 75 35.85 -35.98 10.78
C ASP A 75 36.95 -36.23 9.73
N THR A 76 36.60 -36.37 8.45
CA THR A 76 37.55 -36.71 7.37
C THR A 76 37.33 -35.88 6.10
N GLY A 77 38.41 -35.58 5.35
CA GLY A 77 38.38 -34.79 4.11
C GLY A 77 38.17 -33.28 4.32
N TRP A 78 38.08 -32.50 3.24
CA TRP A 78 37.83 -31.05 3.29
C TRP A 78 36.44 -30.70 2.72
N SER A 79 36.01 -29.46 2.92
CA SER A 79 34.69 -28.96 2.53
C SER A 79 34.74 -27.62 1.78
N ALA A 80 35.86 -26.90 1.86
CA ALA A 80 36.09 -25.64 1.20
C ALA A 80 37.56 -25.46 0.82
N THR A 81 37.82 -24.51 -0.07
CA THR A 81 39.16 -24.04 -0.41
C THR A 81 39.28 -22.54 -0.25
N LEU A 82 40.43 -22.06 0.23
CA LEU A 82 40.77 -20.64 0.25
C LEU A 82 41.95 -20.40 -0.69
N LYS A 83 41.70 -19.69 -1.79
CA LYS A 83 42.71 -19.30 -2.78
C LYS A 83 42.48 -17.85 -3.21
N ASP A 84 43.54 -17.07 -3.32
CA ASP A 84 43.49 -15.66 -3.73
C ASP A 84 42.44 -14.84 -2.93
N ARG A 85 42.34 -15.13 -1.62
CA ARG A 85 41.37 -14.55 -0.66
C ARG A 85 39.90 -14.81 -0.98
N VAL A 86 39.59 -15.73 -1.90
CA VAL A 86 38.23 -16.22 -2.16
C VAL A 86 38.02 -17.55 -1.45
N PHE A 87 37.03 -17.59 -0.56
CA PHE A 87 36.63 -18.80 0.15
C PHE A 87 35.55 -19.52 -0.65
N TYR A 88 35.89 -20.64 -1.27
CA TYR A 88 34.98 -21.44 -2.09
C TYR A 88 34.51 -22.68 -1.34
N VAL A 89 33.19 -22.82 -1.17
CA VAL A 89 32.59 -23.92 -0.41
C VAL A 89 31.99 -24.95 -1.36
N PHE A 90 32.35 -26.23 -1.21
CA PHE A 90 31.82 -27.33 -2.04
C PHE A 90 30.73 -28.14 -1.34
N SER A 91 30.63 -28.03 -0.01
CA SER A 91 29.74 -28.87 0.80
C SER A 91 28.35 -28.26 0.92
N SER A 92 27.31 -29.08 0.72
CA SER A 92 25.91 -28.71 0.94
C SER A 92 25.49 -28.61 2.41
N ASN A 93 26.38 -29.00 3.34
CA ASN A 93 26.11 -29.01 4.78
C ASN A 93 27.09 -28.06 5.50
N ALA A 94 27.27 -26.86 4.96
CA ALA A 94 28.23 -25.86 5.44
C ALA A 94 27.54 -24.54 5.78
N ASP A 95 26.35 -24.61 6.41
CA ASP A 95 25.63 -23.44 6.91
C ASP A 95 26.56 -22.50 7.69
N PRO A 96 26.54 -21.17 7.42
CA PRO A 96 25.59 -20.42 6.58
C PRO A 96 25.94 -20.34 5.07
N PHE A 97 26.94 -21.10 4.60
CA PHE A 97 27.39 -21.04 3.20
C PHE A 97 26.60 -21.98 2.28
N GLU A 98 26.35 -21.50 1.07
CA GLU A 98 25.75 -22.27 -0.02
C GLU A 98 26.82 -23.15 -0.72
N PRO A 99 26.45 -24.37 -1.15
CA PRO A 99 27.35 -25.22 -1.89
C PRO A 99 27.69 -24.65 -3.28
N ASN A 100 28.94 -24.87 -3.71
CA ASN A 100 29.50 -24.46 -4.99
C ASN A 100 29.49 -22.93 -5.21
N ARG A 101 29.76 -22.17 -4.15
CA ARG A 101 29.82 -20.70 -4.20
C ARG A 101 31.13 -20.17 -3.60
N GLY A 102 31.67 -19.14 -4.24
CA GLY A 102 32.81 -18.38 -3.76
C GLY A 102 32.38 -17.14 -2.98
N TYR A 103 33.05 -16.88 -1.86
CA TYR A 103 32.79 -15.77 -0.96
C TYR A 103 34.04 -14.90 -0.80
N SER A 104 33.85 -13.58 -0.82
CA SER A 104 34.90 -12.63 -0.42
C SER A 104 35.10 -12.65 1.10
N PRO A 105 36.25 -12.16 1.63
CA PRO A 105 36.47 -12.12 3.07
C PRO A 105 35.38 -11.37 3.84
N PHE A 106 34.90 -10.25 3.30
CA PHE A 106 33.79 -9.49 3.88
C PHE A 106 32.49 -10.29 3.89
N ALA A 107 32.19 -11.05 2.82
CA ALA A 107 31.00 -11.89 2.80
C ALA A 107 31.08 -13.05 3.80
N VAL A 108 32.28 -13.63 4.01
CA VAL A 108 32.52 -14.62 5.06
C VAL A 108 32.28 -14.00 6.45
N TYR A 109 32.79 -12.79 6.69
CA TYR A 109 32.58 -12.05 7.93
C TYR A 109 31.10 -11.72 8.19
N ALA A 110 30.39 -11.18 7.20
CA ALA A 110 28.98 -10.85 7.33
C ALA A 110 28.11 -12.09 7.60
N LEU A 111 28.42 -13.22 6.95
CA LEU A 111 27.66 -14.46 7.16
C LEU A 111 27.92 -15.11 8.52
N LEU A 112 29.17 -15.13 9.00
CA LEU A 112 29.53 -15.81 10.25
C LEU A 112 29.25 -14.98 11.50
N GLU A 113 29.50 -13.66 11.48
CA GLU A 113 29.34 -12.79 12.67
C GLU A 113 27.99 -12.08 12.71
N HIS A 114 27.39 -11.82 11.54
CA HIS A 114 26.19 -10.98 11.42
C HIS A 114 25.01 -11.68 10.72
N GLY A 115 25.06 -13.00 10.54
CA GLY A 115 23.96 -13.77 9.97
C GLY A 115 23.55 -13.38 8.54
N GLY A 116 24.46 -12.75 7.79
CA GLY A 116 24.21 -12.24 6.43
C GLY A 116 23.78 -10.78 6.36
N ASP A 117 23.72 -10.04 7.48
CA ASP A 117 23.50 -8.60 7.48
C ASP A 117 24.79 -7.83 7.14
N PHE A 118 24.93 -7.46 5.87
CA PHE A 118 26.09 -6.73 5.35
C PHE A 118 26.17 -5.27 5.86
N ASN A 119 25.05 -4.66 6.27
CA ASN A 119 25.05 -3.29 6.78
C ASN A 119 25.56 -3.26 8.22
N ALA A 120 25.08 -4.17 9.07
CA ALA A 120 25.60 -4.36 10.42
C ALA A 120 27.11 -4.68 10.39
N ALA A 121 27.52 -5.61 9.51
CA ALA A 121 28.93 -5.97 9.34
C ALA A 121 29.82 -4.78 8.93
N THR A 122 29.33 -3.91 8.04
CA THR A 122 30.08 -2.71 7.62
C THR A 122 30.27 -1.73 8.77
N ARG A 123 29.23 -1.50 9.61
CA ARG A 123 29.31 -0.61 10.77
C ARG A 123 30.31 -1.12 11.81
N THR A 124 30.30 -2.43 12.09
CA THR A 124 31.24 -3.04 13.04
C THR A 124 32.68 -3.00 12.51
N LEU A 125 32.89 -3.21 11.21
CA LEU A 125 34.23 -3.06 10.61
C LEU A 125 34.76 -1.63 10.66
N ALA A 126 33.89 -0.62 10.49
CA ALA A 126 34.29 0.78 10.67
C ALA A 126 34.78 1.04 12.10
N GLN A 127 34.14 0.47 13.12
CA GLN A 127 34.58 0.58 14.52
C GLN A 127 35.93 -0.11 14.79
N TYR A 128 36.23 -1.18 14.05
CA TYR A 128 37.54 -1.84 14.09
C TYR A 128 38.61 -1.12 13.24
N GLY A 129 38.30 0.09 12.74
CA GLY A 129 39.22 0.93 11.99
C GLY A 129 39.47 0.45 10.56
N PHE A 130 38.50 -0.22 9.93
CA PHE A 130 38.51 -0.51 8.49
C PHE A 130 37.80 0.61 7.71
N GLY A 131 38.46 1.14 6.67
CA GLY A 131 38.06 2.37 5.98
C GLY A 131 38.91 3.60 6.37
N ASP A 132 38.76 4.72 5.67
CA ASP A 132 39.52 5.95 5.97
C ASP A 132 38.87 6.75 7.12
N ASP A 133 39.66 7.05 8.15
CA ASP A 133 39.31 7.99 9.23
C ASP A 133 39.19 9.41 8.68
N LEU A 134 37.96 9.96 8.60
CA LEU A 134 37.72 11.39 8.41
C LEU A 134 38.01 12.18 9.70
N ASN A 135 39.19 11.99 10.30
CA ASN A 135 39.47 12.57 11.61
C ASN A 135 40.94 12.93 11.83
N ASP A 136 41.56 13.63 10.88
CA ASP A 136 42.77 14.40 11.21
C ASP A 136 43.04 15.54 10.20
N GLN A 137 42.42 16.70 10.45
CA GLN A 137 43.07 18.03 10.39
C GLN A 137 42.05 19.14 10.65
N CYS A 138 42.37 20.01 11.60
CA CYS A 138 41.69 21.27 12.01
C CYS A 138 40.73 21.20 13.21
N LEU A 139 41.22 20.75 14.36
CA LEU A 139 40.71 21.18 15.67
C LEU A 139 41.51 22.39 16.19
N SER A 140 41.03 23.59 15.91
CA SER A 140 41.18 24.70 16.86
C SER A 140 40.03 25.68 16.71
N GLY A 141 39.05 25.60 17.64
CA GLY A 141 38.16 26.72 17.93
C GLY A 141 36.68 26.58 17.55
N VAL A 142 36.11 25.37 17.45
CA VAL A 142 34.66 25.22 17.26
C VAL A 142 34.05 24.57 18.51
N ASP A 143 33.06 25.26 19.07
CA ASP A 143 32.24 24.82 20.21
C ASP A 143 31.45 23.55 19.83
N LEU A 144 31.80 22.43 20.47
CA LEU A 144 31.22 21.10 20.25
C LEU A 144 29.94 20.84 21.08
N SER A 145 29.40 21.85 21.76
CA SER A 145 28.13 21.71 22.48
C SER A 145 26.93 21.41 21.56
N GLY A 146 27.05 21.67 20.26
CA GLY A 146 26.03 21.33 19.25
C GLY A 146 26.17 19.95 18.58
N ILE A 147 27.29 19.23 18.74
CA ILE A 147 27.56 17.92 18.09
C ILE A 147 27.43 16.74 19.07
N LEU A 148 27.55 16.99 20.38
CA LEU A 148 27.23 16.00 21.42
C LEU A 148 25.73 15.84 21.68
N ALA A 149 24.89 16.70 21.08
CA ALA A 149 23.51 16.33 20.78
C ALA A 149 23.57 15.40 19.56
N GLY A 150 23.98 14.15 19.80
CA GLY A 150 23.76 13.11 18.82
C GLY A 150 22.27 13.13 18.49
N ASP A 151 21.97 13.27 17.20
CA ASP A 151 20.76 12.67 16.67
C ASP A 151 20.90 11.17 16.99
N ASP A 152 20.41 10.78 18.16
CA ASP A 152 19.71 9.52 18.32
C ASP A 152 18.58 9.59 17.29
N GLN A 153 18.90 9.30 16.02
CA GLN A 153 17.90 8.87 15.06
C GLN A 153 17.43 7.55 15.62
N ASP A 154 16.42 7.68 16.47
CA ASP A 154 15.53 6.63 16.91
C ASP A 154 15.11 5.91 15.62
N ASP A 155 15.66 4.72 15.38
CA ASP A 155 15.22 3.78 14.33
C ASP A 155 13.75 3.30 14.60
N SER A 156 13.02 4.00 15.48
CA SER A 156 11.61 3.79 15.75
C SER A 156 10.78 4.22 14.55
N GLU A 157 9.80 3.39 14.19
CA GLU A 157 8.83 3.78 13.16
C GLU A 157 8.17 5.10 13.59
N PRO A 158 8.08 6.11 12.69
CA PRO A 158 7.48 7.38 13.04
C PRO A 158 6.06 7.18 13.57
N VAL A 159 5.78 7.67 14.77
CA VAL A 159 4.45 7.54 15.39
C VAL A 159 3.45 8.38 14.60
N ILE A 160 2.47 7.72 14.00
CA ILE A 160 1.39 8.41 13.28
C ILE A 160 0.34 8.80 14.32
N PRO A 161 0.01 10.09 14.48
CA PRO A 161 -0.99 10.50 15.45
C PRO A 161 -2.37 9.98 15.03
N ASP A 162 -3.19 9.59 16.00
CA ASP A 162 -4.59 9.22 15.72
C ASP A 162 -5.41 10.49 15.39
N PRO A 163 -5.90 10.68 14.15
CA PRO A 163 -6.78 11.80 13.85
C PRO A 163 -8.19 11.64 14.47
N GLY A 164 -8.50 10.47 15.03
CA GLY A 164 -9.81 10.11 15.56
C GLY A 164 -10.73 9.52 14.49
N PRO A 165 -12.00 9.25 14.85
CA PRO A 165 -13.01 8.83 13.89
C PRO A 165 -13.34 9.95 12.91
N ILE A 166 -13.76 9.58 11.68
CA ILE A 166 -14.19 10.57 10.67
C ILE A 166 -15.31 11.44 11.27
N PRO A 167 -15.15 12.78 11.29
CA PRO A 167 -16.18 13.67 11.77
C PRO A 167 -17.50 13.49 11.05
N GLU A 168 -18.61 13.44 11.80
CA GLU A 168 -19.92 13.09 11.25
C GLU A 168 -20.39 14.02 10.13
N HIS A 169 -20.03 15.30 10.19
CA HIS A 169 -20.36 16.28 9.14
C HIS A 169 -19.71 15.95 7.79
N LEU A 170 -18.59 15.22 7.76
CA LEU A 170 -17.94 14.80 6.52
C LEU A 170 -18.69 13.67 5.80
N PHE A 171 -19.67 13.03 6.45
CA PHE A 171 -20.54 12.07 5.76
C PHE A 171 -21.68 12.73 4.98
N ARG A 172 -21.91 14.05 5.13
CA ARG A 172 -22.99 14.75 4.44
C ARG A 172 -22.54 15.16 3.03
N VAL A 173 -23.22 14.63 2.01
CA VAL A 173 -23.01 14.95 0.60
C VAL A 173 -24.38 15.33 0.01
N PRO A 174 -24.61 16.60 -0.37
CA PRO A 174 -25.94 17.06 -0.78
C PRO A 174 -26.47 16.37 -2.05
N GLY A 175 -27.78 16.45 -2.25
CA GLY A 175 -28.45 15.95 -3.45
C GLY A 175 -28.73 14.45 -3.38
N PHE A 176 -28.42 13.70 -4.45
CA PHE A 176 -28.80 12.29 -4.55
C PHE A 176 -28.24 11.42 -3.41
N VAL A 177 -26.96 11.61 -3.05
CA VAL A 177 -26.31 10.85 -1.98
C VAL A 177 -27.02 11.09 -0.64
N GLU A 178 -27.33 12.34 -0.28
CA GLU A 178 -28.09 12.67 0.93
C GLU A 178 -29.48 12.01 0.93
N GLN A 179 -30.21 12.05 -0.18
CA GLN A 179 -31.52 11.40 -0.28
C GLN A 179 -31.44 9.90 -0.02
N VAL A 180 -30.46 9.22 -0.61
CA VAL A 180 -30.21 7.78 -0.39
C VAL A 180 -29.79 7.52 1.05
N MET A 181 -28.95 8.37 1.64
CA MET A 181 -28.53 8.26 3.03
C MET A 181 -29.72 8.41 3.99
N ASP A 182 -30.53 9.45 3.84
CA ASP A 182 -31.68 9.72 4.71
C ASP A 182 -32.73 8.61 4.60
N PHE A 183 -32.97 8.09 3.39
CA PHE A 183 -33.82 6.91 3.20
C PHE A 183 -33.24 5.68 3.92
N THR A 184 -31.94 5.44 3.77
CA THR A 184 -31.25 4.31 4.40
C THR A 184 -31.34 4.40 5.94
N LEU A 185 -31.05 5.56 6.51
CA LEU A 185 -31.10 5.82 7.95
C LEU A 185 -32.52 5.67 8.50
N THR A 186 -33.52 6.18 7.81
CA THR A 186 -34.93 6.12 8.23
C THR A 186 -35.49 4.69 8.24
N ASN A 187 -34.94 3.79 7.42
CA ASN A 187 -35.51 2.45 7.23
C ASN A 187 -34.63 1.33 7.76
N ALA A 188 -33.35 1.58 8.03
CA ALA A 188 -32.44 0.57 8.56
C ALA A 188 -32.87 0.12 9.97
N PRO A 189 -32.82 -1.20 10.29
CA PRO A 189 -33.08 -1.66 11.66
C PRO A 189 -32.11 -1.06 12.69
N TYR A 190 -30.88 -0.79 12.27
CA TYR A 190 -29.84 -0.13 13.07
C TYR A 190 -29.21 0.98 12.22
N PRO A 191 -29.71 2.22 12.34
CA PRO A 191 -29.21 3.35 11.56
C PRO A 191 -27.74 3.61 11.86
N ASN A 192 -26.96 3.84 10.81
CA ASN A 192 -25.55 4.15 10.93
C ASN A 192 -25.12 5.04 9.75
N VAL A 193 -24.65 6.24 10.08
CA VAL A 193 -24.33 7.29 9.11
C VAL A 193 -23.19 6.86 8.17
N GLY A 194 -22.13 6.24 8.71
CA GLY A 194 -21.00 5.76 7.89
C GLY A 194 -21.41 4.64 6.91
N LEU A 195 -22.27 3.71 7.33
CA LEU A 195 -22.80 2.66 6.45
C LEU A 195 -23.71 3.22 5.36
N ALA A 196 -24.59 4.16 5.73
CA ALA A 196 -25.47 4.84 4.77
C ALA A 196 -24.67 5.63 3.73
N PHE A 197 -23.65 6.38 4.19
CA PHE A 197 -22.71 7.10 3.34
C PHE A 197 -22.00 6.17 2.34
N CYS A 198 -21.41 5.08 2.81
CA CYS A 198 -20.69 4.16 1.93
C CYS A 198 -21.60 3.54 0.87
N GLY A 199 -22.83 3.14 1.24
CA GLY A 199 -23.81 2.61 0.30
C GLY A 199 -24.22 3.63 -0.76
N ALA A 200 -24.53 4.87 -0.33
CA ALA A 200 -24.96 5.94 -1.21
C ALA A 200 -23.85 6.43 -2.16
N MET A 201 -22.61 6.59 -1.66
CA MET A 201 -21.46 6.95 -2.49
C MET A 201 -21.14 5.87 -3.53
N ALA A 202 -21.20 4.59 -3.15
CA ALA A 202 -20.99 3.49 -4.08
C ALA A 202 -22.07 3.46 -5.18
N LEU A 203 -23.32 3.73 -4.83
CA LEU A 203 -24.41 3.81 -5.79
C LEU A 203 -24.21 4.98 -6.76
N GLN A 204 -23.93 6.18 -6.26
CA GLN A 204 -23.68 7.36 -7.11
C GLN A 204 -22.47 7.16 -8.04
N SER A 205 -21.36 6.64 -7.51
CA SER A 205 -20.16 6.28 -8.29
C SER A 205 -20.50 5.37 -9.47
N PHE A 206 -21.27 4.31 -9.22
CA PHE A 206 -21.70 3.38 -10.26
C PHE A 206 -22.62 4.05 -11.29
N LEU A 207 -23.60 4.85 -10.83
CA LEU A 207 -24.61 5.47 -11.70
C LEU A 207 -23.98 6.48 -12.67
N CYS A 208 -23.08 7.35 -12.20
CA CYS A 208 -22.39 8.33 -13.06
C CYS A 208 -21.17 7.74 -13.80
N GLY A 209 -20.64 6.60 -13.33
CA GLY A 209 -19.54 5.82 -13.88
C GLY A 209 -18.94 6.25 -15.24
N ARG A 210 -19.30 5.53 -16.31
CA ARG A 210 -18.78 5.75 -17.68
C ARG A 210 -19.33 7.02 -18.36
N LYS A 211 -20.02 7.90 -17.63
CA LYS A 211 -20.77 9.03 -18.20
C LYS A 211 -20.14 10.38 -17.88
N VAL A 212 -19.25 10.45 -16.90
CA VAL A 212 -18.61 11.69 -16.48
C VAL A 212 -17.11 11.50 -16.27
N CYS A 213 -16.36 12.59 -16.45
CA CYS A 213 -14.99 12.75 -15.96
C CYS A 213 -14.72 14.16 -15.49
N ASP A 214 -13.57 14.35 -14.85
CA ASP A 214 -12.96 15.66 -14.73
C ASP A 214 -12.17 16.04 -16.01
N ALA A 215 -11.56 17.24 -15.99
CA ALA A 215 -10.76 17.75 -17.10
C ALA A 215 -9.50 16.93 -17.43
N GLY A 216 -9.00 16.12 -16.48
CA GLY A 216 -7.87 15.20 -16.66
C GLY A 216 -8.30 13.80 -17.07
N ASP A 217 -9.58 13.62 -17.42
CA ASP A 217 -10.20 12.34 -17.76
C ASP A 217 -10.26 11.34 -16.58
N LEU A 218 -10.16 11.84 -15.34
CA LEU A 218 -10.34 11.06 -14.12
C LEU A 218 -11.79 10.58 -14.02
N ARG A 219 -11.97 9.29 -13.74
CA ARG A 219 -13.28 8.63 -13.64
C ARG A 219 -13.73 8.51 -12.19
N PRO A 220 -15.06 8.47 -11.92
CA PRO A 220 -15.59 8.40 -10.57
C PRO A 220 -15.49 6.99 -9.93
N ASN A 221 -14.67 6.07 -10.45
CA ASN A 221 -14.56 4.70 -9.92
C ASN A 221 -13.83 4.66 -8.57
N ILE A 222 -14.52 4.23 -7.52
CA ILE A 222 -13.98 4.16 -6.15
C ILE A 222 -14.10 2.76 -5.53
N TYR A 223 -13.17 2.45 -4.62
CA TYR A 223 -13.20 1.23 -3.82
C TYR A 223 -13.45 1.58 -2.36
N LEU A 224 -14.69 1.41 -1.91
CA LEU A 224 -15.14 1.71 -0.56
C LEU A 224 -15.11 0.46 0.31
N LEU A 225 -14.58 0.61 1.52
CA LEU A 225 -14.61 -0.42 2.55
C LEU A 225 -15.15 0.14 3.86
N ALA A 226 -16.31 -0.37 4.27
CA ALA A 226 -16.91 -0.07 5.56
C ALA A 226 -16.47 -1.11 6.61
N LEU A 227 -15.68 -0.68 7.58
CA LEU A 227 -15.24 -1.52 8.69
C LEU A 227 -16.23 -1.43 9.83
N ALA A 228 -17.07 -2.45 10.01
CA ALA A 228 -18.09 -2.46 11.05
C ALA A 228 -18.13 -3.80 11.77
N SER A 229 -18.52 -3.82 13.04
CA SER A 229 -18.72 -5.08 13.79
C SER A 229 -19.94 -5.87 13.27
N SER A 230 -20.05 -7.15 13.63
CA SER A 230 -21.25 -7.93 13.29
C SER A 230 -22.50 -7.32 13.93
N GLY A 231 -23.63 -7.36 13.22
CA GLY A 231 -24.91 -6.84 13.73
C GLY A 231 -25.10 -5.31 13.66
N THR A 232 -24.19 -4.56 13.04
CA THR A 232 -24.27 -3.08 12.92
C THR A 232 -25.24 -2.56 11.86
N GLY A 233 -25.93 -3.45 11.10
CA GLY A 233 -26.87 -3.04 10.06
C GLY A 233 -26.29 -2.95 8.65
N LYS A 234 -25.09 -3.53 8.41
CA LYS A 234 -24.33 -3.47 7.14
C LYS A 234 -25.11 -3.89 5.89
N ASP A 235 -26.10 -4.75 6.07
CA ASP A 235 -26.90 -5.33 5.00
C ASP A 235 -27.91 -4.35 4.39
N PHE A 236 -28.39 -3.37 5.16
CA PHE A 236 -29.46 -2.50 4.70
C PHE A 236 -29.05 -1.57 3.55
N PRO A 237 -27.90 -0.84 3.60
CA PRO A 237 -27.46 -0.03 2.46
C PRO A 237 -27.27 -0.84 1.17
N ARG A 238 -26.78 -2.09 1.29
CA ARG A 238 -26.66 -2.99 0.13
C ARG A 238 -28.01 -3.32 -0.49
N LYS A 239 -29.03 -3.56 0.33
CA LYS A 239 -30.41 -3.79 -0.14
C LYS A 239 -31.00 -2.57 -0.82
N VAL A 240 -30.75 -1.37 -0.31
CA VAL A 240 -31.19 -0.11 -0.95
C VAL A 240 -30.60 -0.01 -2.35
N ASN A 241 -29.29 -0.20 -2.48
CA ASN A 241 -28.62 -0.20 -3.80
C ASN A 241 -29.20 -1.27 -4.73
N SER A 242 -29.38 -2.51 -4.25
CA SER A 242 -30.01 -3.58 -5.05
C SER A 242 -31.42 -3.22 -5.52
N SER A 243 -32.22 -2.56 -4.67
CA SER A 243 -33.56 -2.09 -5.04
C SER A 243 -33.51 -0.98 -6.09
N VAL A 244 -32.59 -0.02 -5.97
CA VAL A 244 -32.44 1.05 -6.98
C VAL A 244 -32.01 0.47 -8.33
N LEU A 245 -31.04 -0.45 -8.33
CA LEU A 245 -30.58 -1.11 -9.57
C LEU A 245 -31.66 -2.03 -10.18
N PHE A 246 -32.57 -2.56 -9.37
CA PHE A 246 -33.74 -3.29 -9.86
C PHE A 246 -34.73 -2.36 -10.58
N GLU A 247 -35.10 -1.24 -9.96
CA GLU A 247 -36.06 -0.26 -10.52
C GLU A 247 -35.54 0.46 -11.79
N THR A 248 -34.22 0.43 -12.02
CA THR A 248 -33.53 1.02 -13.18
C THR A 248 -33.07 -0.01 -14.21
N ASN A 249 -33.42 -1.30 -14.05
CA ASN A 249 -33.02 -2.41 -14.94
C ASN A 249 -31.50 -2.62 -15.08
N GLN A 250 -30.72 -2.33 -14.03
CA GLN A 250 -29.26 -2.43 -14.01
C GLN A 250 -28.73 -3.61 -13.16
N VAL A 251 -29.59 -4.53 -12.71
CA VAL A 251 -29.24 -5.69 -11.86
C VAL A 251 -28.12 -6.57 -12.44
N ALA A 252 -28.01 -6.65 -13.77
CA ALA A 252 -26.93 -7.42 -14.41
C ALA A 252 -25.51 -6.90 -14.06
N SER A 253 -25.41 -5.64 -13.62
CA SER A 253 -24.17 -4.98 -13.21
C SER A 253 -23.92 -5.07 -11.70
N LEU A 254 -24.78 -5.76 -10.94
CA LEU A 254 -24.62 -5.97 -9.51
C LEU A 254 -23.96 -7.31 -9.23
N GLY A 255 -22.86 -7.30 -8.50
CA GLY A 255 -22.19 -8.48 -7.99
C GLY A 255 -22.20 -8.54 -6.46
N ASP A 256 -22.30 -9.75 -5.91
CA ASP A 256 -22.15 -9.98 -4.46
C ASP A 256 -20.66 -10.23 -4.14
N LYS A 257 -20.18 -11.44 -4.42
CA LYS A 257 -18.78 -11.85 -4.21
C LYS A 257 -18.06 -12.10 -5.53
N PHE A 258 -16.75 -11.87 -5.53
CA PHE A 258 -15.84 -12.31 -6.60
C PHE A 258 -14.81 -13.27 -6.00
N ALA A 259 -14.59 -14.41 -6.68
CA ALA A 259 -13.71 -15.48 -6.21
C ALA A 259 -12.31 -15.45 -6.85
N SER A 260 -12.13 -14.75 -7.97
CA SER A 260 -10.86 -14.63 -8.69
C SER A 260 -10.82 -13.37 -9.57
N GLY A 261 -9.62 -12.95 -9.99
CA GLY A 261 -9.46 -11.80 -10.88
C GLY A 261 -10.11 -12.03 -12.26
N GLU A 262 -10.06 -13.27 -12.75
CA GLU A 262 -10.72 -13.70 -13.99
C GLU A 262 -12.23 -13.54 -13.93
N GLY A 263 -12.84 -13.81 -12.77
CA GLY A 263 -14.27 -13.64 -12.56
C GLY A 263 -14.70 -12.17 -12.65
N ILE A 264 -13.86 -11.25 -12.15
CA ILE A 264 -14.09 -9.80 -12.27
C ILE A 264 -14.03 -9.38 -13.74
N GLN A 265 -13.00 -9.83 -14.46
CA GLN A 265 -12.86 -9.56 -15.89
C GLN A 265 -14.05 -10.08 -16.70
N ASP A 266 -14.49 -11.30 -16.45
CA ASP A 266 -15.60 -11.91 -17.17
C ASP A 266 -16.94 -11.22 -16.85
N ALA A 267 -17.10 -10.66 -15.65
CA ALA A 267 -18.27 -9.84 -15.31
C ALA A 267 -18.26 -8.51 -16.08
N LEU A 268 -17.15 -7.79 -16.05
CA LEU A 268 -17.00 -6.53 -16.79
C LEU A 268 -17.05 -6.72 -18.31
N ALA A 269 -16.61 -7.87 -18.83
CA ALA A 269 -16.77 -8.18 -20.26
C ALA A 269 -18.25 -8.23 -20.70
N ARG A 270 -19.20 -8.47 -19.77
CA ARG A 270 -20.64 -8.52 -20.09
C ARG A 270 -21.31 -7.15 -20.00
N THR A 271 -20.94 -6.32 -19.02
CA THR A 271 -21.66 -5.08 -18.71
C THR A 271 -20.82 -3.81 -18.87
N SER A 272 -19.49 -3.93 -18.99
CA SER A 272 -18.49 -2.85 -18.95
C SER A 272 -18.47 -1.99 -17.68
N ALA A 273 -19.52 -2.02 -16.87
CA ALA A 273 -19.62 -1.39 -15.57
C ALA A 273 -20.14 -2.39 -14.53
N MET A 274 -19.53 -2.44 -13.34
CA MET A 274 -19.95 -3.32 -12.25
C MET A 274 -19.93 -2.58 -10.90
N LEU A 275 -20.94 -2.85 -10.07
CA LEU A 275 -20.96 -2.57 -8.63
C LEU A 275 -20.87 -3.90 -7.87
N PHE A 276 -19.76 -4.15 -7.18
CA PHE A 276 -19.64 -5.32 -6.30
C PHE A 276 -19.88 -4.91 -4.85
N GLN A 277 -20.80 -5.61 -4.19
CA GLN A 277 -21.19 -5.37 -2.79
C GLN A 277 -20.79 -6.54 -1.90
N ASN A 278 -19.50 -6.67 -1.62
CA ASN A 278 -18.93 -7.84 -0.97
C ASN A 278 -19.07 -7.77 0.55
N ASP A 279 -19.86 -8.67 1.14
CA ASP A 279 -19.84 -8.85 2.59
C ASP A 279 -18.72 -9.80 3.02
N GLU A 280 -18.07 -9.45 4.14
CA GLU A 280 -16.89 -10.13 4.70
C GLU A 280 -15.69 -10.08 3.75
N MET A 281 -15.36 -8.87 3.27
CA MET A 281 -14.24 -8.67 2.35
C MET A 281 -12.89 -9.14 2.94
N ASP A 282 -12.76 -9.18 4.27
CA ASP A 282 -11.59 -9.76 4.95
C ASP A 282 -11.39 -11.26 4.62
N GLY A 283 -12.46 -12.00 4.33
CA GLY A 283 -12.37 -13.37 3.85
C GLY A 283 -11.68 -13.47 2.49
N VAL A 284 -11.94 -12.53 1.59
CA VAL A 284 -11.28 -12.45 0.28
C VAL A 284 -9.79 -12.14 0.44
N LEU A 285 -9.44 -11.18 1.30
CA LEU A 285 -8.04 -10.79 1.55
C LEU A 285 -7.24 -11.89 2.25
N ARG A 286 -7.84 -12.57 3.23
CA ARG A 286 -7.20 -13.74 3.86
C ARG A 286 -6.94 -14.86 2.86
N GLN A 287 -7.88 -15.12 1.95
CA GLN A 287 -7.69 -16.11 0.90
C GLN A 287 -6.59 -15.71 -0.09
N ILE A 288 -6.39 -14.41 -0.35
CA ILE A 288 -5.28 -13.91 -1.16
C ILE A 288 -3.94 -14.20 -0.46
N ASN A 289 -3.84 -13.92 0.84
CA ASN A 289 -2.59 -14.15 1.60
C ASN A 289 -2.24 -15.63 1.81
N MET A 290 -3.24 -16.50 1.92
CA MET A 290 -3.02 -17.94 2.17
C MET A 290 -2.64 -18.72 0.90
N ASP A 291 -2.82 -18.14 -0.28
CA ASP A 291 -2.59 -18.84 -1.54
C ASP A 291 -1.09 -18.94 -1.88
N ARG A 292 -0.46 -20.01 -1.38
CA ARG A 292 0.95 -20.36 -1.66
C ARG A 292 1.22 -20.71 -3.13
N GLU A 293 0.18 -20.95 -3.95
CA GLU A 293 0.32 -21.36 -5.35
C GLU A 293 0.19 -20.19 -6.35
N ASN A 294 0.14 -18.93 -5.87
CA ASN A 294 0.02 -17.71 -6.67
C ASN A 294 -1.23 -17.63 -7.59
N ARG A 295 -2.22 -18.51 -7.42
CA ARG A 295 -3.41 -18.56 -8.29
C ARG A 295 -4.37 -17.38 -8.07
N ARG A 296 -4.40 -16.82 -6.86
CA ARG A 296 -5.30 -15.73 -6.41
C ARG A 296 -4.59 -14.41 -6.15
N GLU A 297 -3.26 -14.36 -6.33
CA GLU A 297 -2.53 -13.09 -6.46
C GLU A 297 -3.06 -12.23 -7.63
N SER A 298 -3.86 -12.81 -8.53
CA SER A 298 -4.54 -12.11 -9.62
C SER A 298 -5.58 -11.08 -9.14
N ILE A 299 -6.22 -11.25 -7.97
CA ILE A 299 -7.31 -10.35 -7.54
C ILE A 299 -6.80 -8.92 -7.30
N PRO A 300 -5.84 -8.65 -6.37
CA PRO A 300 -5.36 -7.29 -6.15
C PRO A 300 -4.78 -6.66 -7.43
N ASN A 301 -4.07 -7.43 -8.25
CA ASN A 301 -3.48 -6.95 -9.49
C ASN A 301 -4.54 -6.52 -10.51
N VAL A 302 -5.61 -7.30 -10.67
CA VAL A 302 -6.74 -6.93 -11.54
C VAL A 302 -7.45 -5.70 -11.00
N LEU A 303 -7.68 -5.61 -9.68
CA LEU A 303 -8.27 -4.41 -9.06
C LEU A 303 -7.40 -3.17 -9.26
N LEU A 304 -6.08 -3.25 -9.05
CA LEU A 304 -5.14 -2.17 -9.30
C LEU A 304 -5.19 -1.68 -10.75
N THR A 305 -5.24 -2.62 -11.69
CA THR A 305 -5.28 -2.32 -13.13
C THR A 305 -6.61 -1.70 -13.51
N LEU A 306 -7.73 -2.25 -13.06
CA LEU A 306 -9.08 -1.72 -13.32
C LEU A 306 -9.30 -0.34 -12.70
N TYR A 307 -8.71 -0.08 -11.53
CA TYR A 307 -8.78 1.24 -10.91
C TYR A 307 -8.17 2.33 -11.80
N THR A 308 -7.06 2.00 -12.46
CA THR A 308 -6.26 2.94 -13.27
C THR A 308 -6.74 3.00 -14.73
N SER A 309 -7.26 1.90 -15.28
CA SER A 309 -7.69 1.79 -16.68
C SER A 309 -9.12 2.27 -16.96
N ALA A 310 -9.75 2.97 -16.01
CA ALA A 310 -11.15 3.36 -16.15
C ALA A 310 -11.43 4.31 -17.33
N ASN A 311 -10.39 5.01 -17.80
CA ASN A 311 -10.42 5.88 -18.96
C ASN A 311 -9.71 5.30 -20.21
N ASP A 312 -9.34 4.02 -20.17
CA ASP A 312 -8.56 3.36 -21.22
C ASP A 312 -9.24 2.07 -21.70
N VAL A 313 -8.67 1.46 -22.73
CA VAL A 313 -9.05 0.13 -23.22
C VAL A 313 -8.33 -0.94 -22.39
N TYR A 314 -9.11 -1.73 -21.66
CA TYR A 314 -8.59 -2.83 -20.84
C TYR A 314 -8.55 -4.14 -21.65
N PRO A 315 -7.37 -4.65 -22.04
CA PRO A 315 -7.27 -5.92 -22.76
C PRO A 315 -7.63 -7.10 -21.84
N LEU A 316 -8.51 -7.98 -22.31
CA LEU A 316 -8.86 -9.20 -21.60
C LEU A 316 -7.80 -10.27 -21.81
N ARG A 317 -7.65 -11.15 -20.81
CA ARG A 317 -6.81 -12.35 -20.93
C ARG A 317 -7.22 -13.20 -22.12
N VAL A 318 -6.24 -13.78 -22.82
CA VAL A 318 -6.50 -14.69 -23.94
C VAL A 318 -6.98 -16.04 -23.40
N LYS A 319 -8.14 -16.52 -23.86
CA LYS A 319 -8.65 -17.86 -23.52
C LYS A 319 -8.23 -18.89 -24.58
N ALA A 320 -8.08 -20.16 -24.18
CA ALA A 320 -7.78 -21.24 -25.12
C ALA A 320 -8.87 -21.34 -26.20
N GLY A 321 -8.47 -21.32 -27.47
CA GLY A 321 -9.39 -21.34 -28.62
C GLY A 321 -9.96 -19.98 -29.04
N GLN A 322 -9.63 -18.90 -28.31
CA GLN A 322 -10.01 -17.55 -28.69
C GLN A 322 -9.07 -17.02 -29.78
N LYS A 323 -9.62 -16.78 -30.98
CA LYS A 323 -8.84 -16.30 -32.14
C LYS A 323 -8.71 -14.78 -32.19
N GLU A 324 -9.64 -14.05 -31.58
CA GLU A 324 -9.71 -12.60 -31.61
C GLU A 324 -9.42 -12.00 -30.24
N ALA A 325 -8.61 -10.94 -30.21
CA ALA A 325 -8.35 -10.18 -28.99
C ALA A 325 -9.67 -9.55 -28.50
N SER A 326 -9.96 -9.71 -27.22
CA SER A 326 -11.13 -9.10 -26.59
C SER A 326 -10.65 -8.07 -25.57
N HIS A 327 -11.43 -7.01 -25.41
CA HIS A 327 -11.11 -5.90 -24.53
C HIS A 327 -12.40 -5.36 -23.92
N ILE A 328 -12.24 -4.56 -22.87
CA ILE A 328 -13.31 -3.74 -22.28
C ILE A 328 -12.92 -2.29 -22.53
N ASP A 329 -13.75 -1.55 -23.27
CA ASP A 329 -13.54 -0.13 -23.52
C ASP A 329 -14.02 0.68 -22.31
N GLN A 330 -13.11 1.41 -21.64
CA GLN A 330 -13.37 2.22 -20.44
C GLN A 330 -14.14 1.43 -19.36
N PRO A 331 -13.52 0.41 -18.74
CA PRO A 331 -14.16 -0.36 -17.67
C PRO A 331 -14.47 0.51 -16.46
N HIS A 332 -15.66 0.35 -15.88
CA HIS A 332 -16.00 1.00 -14.62
C HIS A 332 -16.25 -0.03 -13.53
N LEU A 333 -15.48 0.06 -12.45
CA LEU A 333 -15.64 -0.82 -11.29
C LEU A 333 -15.81 0.02 -10.02
N THR A 334 -16.96 -0.11 -9.38
CA THR A 334 -17.16 0.36 -8.01
C THR A 334 -17.18 -0.84 -7.07
N LEU A 335 -16.38 -0.77 -6.00
CA LEU A 335 -16.40 -1.77 -4.93
C LEU A 335 -17.01 -1.17 -3.68
N PHE A 336 -17.94 -1.89 -3.06
CA PHE A 336 -18.45 -1.61 -1.74
C PHE A 336 -18.31 -2.85 -0.87
N GLY A 337 -17.20 -2.93 -0.15
CA GLY A 337 -16.92 -4.00 0.80
C GLY A 337 -17.40 -3.66 2.19
N THR A 338 -17.77 -4.69 2.96
CA THR A 338 -17.83 -4.59 4.42
C THR A 338 -16.97 -5.64 5.07
N ALA A 339 -16.25 -5.27 6.12
CA ALA A 339 -15.44 -6.19 6.91
C ALA A 339 -15.54 -5.83 8.40
N THR A 340 -14.99 -6.67 9.27
CA THR A 340 -14.76 -6.25 10.67
C THR A 340 -13.37 -5.61 10.76
N PRO A 341 -13.19 -4.52 11.53
CA PRO A 341 -11.92 -3.79 11.57
C PRO A 341 -10.73 -4.70 11.90
N GLN A 342 -10.85 -5.47 12.98
CA GLN A 342 -9.79 -6.37 13.43
C GLN A 342 -9.35 -7.34 12.33
N TYR A 343 -10.28 -8.09 11.74
CA TYR A 343 -9.95 -9.08 10.74
C TYR A 343 -9.44 -8.50 9.44
N PHE A 344 -9.92 -7.32 9.06
CA PHE A 344 -9.45 -6.65 7.86
C PHE A 344 -7.97 -6.26 8.02
N TYR A 345 -7.60 -5.52 9.07
CA TYR A 345 -6.22 -5.06 9.22
C TYR A 345 -5.25 -6.21 9.53
N GLU A 346 -5.67 -7.22 10.31
CA GLU A 346 -4.86 -8.44 10.53
C GLU A 346 -4.67 -9.26 9.23
N SER A 347 -5.51 -9.03 8.21
CA SER A 347 -5.37 -9.65 6.89
C SER A 347 -4.54 -8.81 5.91
N LEU A 348 -4.02 -7.64 6.28
CA LEU A 348 -3.13 -6.89 5.42
C LEU A 348 -1.68 -7.37 5.58
N SER A 349 -0.94 -7.37 4.48
CA SER A 349 0.50 -7.64 4.47
C SER A 349 1.28 -6.38 4.09
N GLN A 350 2.55 -6.29 4.51
CA GLN A 350 3.46 -5.20 4.10
C GLN A 350 3.50 -5.00 2.58
N ARG A 351 3.47 -6.09 1.80
CA ARG A 351 3.39 -6.03 0.33
C ARG A 351 2.13 -5.32 -0.17
N MET A 352 0.98 -5.53 0.46
CA MET A 352 -0.29 -4.88 0.06
C MET A 352 -0.34 -3.39 0.43
N LEU A 353 0.38 -3.00 1.49
CA LEU A 353 0.52 -1.61 1.88
C LEU A 353 1.39 -0.84 0.87
N THR A 354 2.46 -1.47 0.40
CA THR A 354 3.47 -0.83 -0.47
C THR A 354 3.18 -0.96 -1.97
N ASN A 355 2.40 -1.95 -2.42
CA ASN A 355 2.05 -2.12 -3.85
C ASN A 355 0.93 -1.18 -4.35
N GLY A 356 0.40 -0.31 -3.49
CA GLY A 356 -0.63 0.67 -3.82
C GLY A 356 -2.07 0.16 -3.82
N PHE A 357 -2.34 -1.11 -3.42
CA PHE A 357 -3.71 -1.61 -3.26
C PHE A 357 -4.39 -0.88 -2.10
N PHE A 358 -3.71 -0.83 -0.95
CA PHE A 358 -4.20 -0.15 0.25
C PHE A 358 -4.53 1.32 0.00
N ALA A 359 -3.65 2.06 -0.68
CA ALA A 359 -3.80 3.49 -0.97
C ALA A 359 -5.02 3.84 -1.86
N ARG A 360 -5.60 2.87 -2.59
CA ARG A 360 -6.78 3.07 -3.44
C ARG A 360 -8.10 2.78 -2.72
N LEU A 361 -8.04 2.18 -1.52
CA LEU A 361 -9.22 1.91 -0.72
C LEU A 361 -9.62 3.15 0.08
N ILE A 362 -10.89 3.52 0.01
CA ILE A 362 -11.51 4.48 0.90
C ILE A 362 -12.09 3.69 2.07
N ILE A 363 -11.34 3.66 3.17
CA ILE A 363 -11.67 2.89 4.37
C ILE A 363 -12.40 3.77 5.38
N VAL A 364 -13.63 3.40 5.70
CA VAL A 364 -14.47 4.08 6.69
C VAL A 364 -14.61 3.19 7.92
N ASP A 365 -14.01 3.62 9.03
CA ASP A 365 -14.14 2.96 10.33
C ASP A 365 -15.47 3.30 10.97
N ILE A 366 -16.32 2.28 11.11
CA ILE A 366 -17.67 2.41 11.63
C ILE A 366 -17.63 2.03 13.09
N GLY A 367 -17.80 3.04 13.93
CA GLY A 367 -17.77 2.90 15.38
C GLY A 367 -18.92 2.06 15.93
N LYS A 368 -19.29 2.36 17.18
CA LYS A 368 -20.30 1.58 17.89
C LYS A 368 -21.64 1.57 17.14
N ARG A 369 -22.30 0.41 17.16
CA ARG A 369 -23.69 0.25 16.73
C ARG A 369 -24.59 1.28 17.43
N GLY A 370 -25.40 1.99 16.66
CA GLY A 370 -26.44 2.89 17.16
C GLY A 370 -27.62 2.14 17.81
N GLU A 371 -28.57 2.91 18.32
CA GLU A 371 -29.84 2.36 18.81
C GLU A 371 -30.65 1.76 17.66
N GLY A 372 -31.38 0.69 17.96
CA GLY A 372 -32.25 0.04 16.97
C GLY A 372 -33.57 0.77 16.81
N GLN A 373 -34.19 0.60 15.65
CA GLN A 373 -35.53 1.11 15.36
C GLN A 373 -36.37 0.06 14.62
N THR A 374 -37.68 0.32 14.52
CA THR A 374 -38.57 -0.49 13.68
C THR A 374 -38.13 -0.35 12.21
N PRO A 375 -37.76 -1.45 11.54
CA PRO A 375 -37.24 -1.36 10.18
C PRO A 375 -38.34 -1.07 9.17
N GLY A 376 -38.00 -0.26 8.17
CA GLY A 376 -38.81 -0.07 6.97
C GLY A 376 -38.45 -1.05 5.86
N SER A 377 -38.98 -0.81 4.66
CA SER A 377 -38.76 -1.67 3.49
C SER A 377 -37.81 -0.99 2.50
N ALA A 378 -36.69 -1.64 2.17
CA ALA A 378 -35.77 -1.17 1.13
C ALA A 378 -36.42 -1.11 -0.28
N ARG A 379 -37.57 -1.77 -0.46
CA ARG A 379 -38.34 -1.75 -1.72
C ARG A 379 -39.16 -0.48 -1.91
N ASN A 380 -39.48 0.23 -0.84
CA ASN A 380 -40.37 1.40 -0.90
C ASN A 380 -39.53 2.66 -1.12
N LEU A 381 -38.80 2.68 -2.24
CA LEU A 381 -37.90 3.77 -2.58
C LEU A 381 -38.70 5.06 -2.85
N PRO A 382 -38.28 6.20 -2.29
CA PRO A 382 -38.82 7.51 -2.64
C PRO A 382 -38.68 7.80 -4.13
N GLU A 383 -39.72 8.40 -4.71
CA GLU A 383 -39.76 8.77 -6.12
C GLU A 383 -38.56 9.63 -6.58
N PRO A 384 -38.07 10.63 -5.82
CA PRO A 384 -36.88 11.40 -6.21
C PRO A 384 -35.63 10.55 -6.43
N ILE A 385 -35.42 9.51 -5.63
CA ILE A 385 -34.27 8.59 -5.76
C ILE A 385 -34.41 7.78 -7.06
N ILE A 386 -35.61 7.26 -7.33
CA ILE A 386 -35.88 6.48 -8.55
C ILE A 386 -35.68 7.36 -9.79
N GLN A 387 -36.19 8.60 -9.77
CA GLN A 387 -36.08 9.53 -10.89
C GLN A 387 -34.63 9.88 -11.22
N ALA A 388 -33.83 10.27 -10.22
CA ALA A 388 -32.42 10.59 -10.43
C ALA A 388 -31.61 9.36 -10.89
N ALA A 389 -31.85 8.19 -10.29
CA ALA A 389 -31.17 6.96 -10.69
C ALA A 389 -31.56 6.52 -12.11
N ARG A 390 -32.84 6.66 -12.49
CA ARG A 390 -33.33 6.38 -13.83
C ARG A 390 -32.75 7.34 -14.85
N TRP A 391 -32.71 8.64 -14.53
CA TRP A 391 -32.06 9.64 -15.35
C TRP A 391 -30.61 9.24 -15.64
N TRP A 392 -29.84 8.91 -14.60
CA TRP A 392 -28.47 8.43 -14.81
C TRP A 392 -28.48 7.19 -15.70
N SER A 393 -29.31 6.18 -15.44
CA SER A 393 -29.34 4.94 -16.23
C SER A 393 -29.60 5.15 -17.72
N GLU A 394 -30.44 6.14 -18.06
CA GLU A 394 -30.84 6.48 -19.43
C GLU A 394 -29.88 7.48 -20.08
N PHE A 395 -29.14 8.26 -19.27
CA PHE A 395 -28.19 9.24 -19.75
C PHE A 395 -27.02 8.58 -20.49
N GLN A 396 -26.94 8.87 -21.79
CA GLN A 396 -25.87 8.42 -22.69
C GLN A 396 -25.19 9.64 -23.30
N PRO A 397 -24.08 10.10 -22.72
CA PRO A 397 -23.37 11.27 -23.23
C PRO A 397 -22.63 10.96 -24.54
N GLY A 398 -22.36 12.03 -25.28
CA GLY A 398 -21.64 11.99 -26.55
C GLY A 398 -22.51 11.69 -27.76
N THR A 399 -21.83 11.45 -28.88
CA THR A 399 -22.42 11.42 -30.23
C THR A 399 -22.71 10.01 -30.73
N ARG A 400 -22.08 8.99 -30.15
CA ARG A 400 -22.22 7.58 -30.53
C ARG A 400 -23.43 6.94 -29.84
N GLN A 401 -24.63 7.34 -30.24
CA GLN A 401 -25.90 6.79 -29.73
C GLN A 401 -26.35 5.60 -30.58
N GLY A 402 -26.35 4.39 -29.99
CA GLY A 402 -27.10 3.21 -30.46
C GLY A 402 -26.67 2.53 -31.76
N ASN A 403 -25.92 1.43 -31.66
CA ASN A 403 -26.29 0.06 -32.08
C ASN A 403 -25.05 -0.86 -32.04
N LEU A 404 -25.23 -2.00 -31.37
CA LEU A 404 -24.54 -3.29 -31.52
C LEU A 404 -23.22 -3.26 -32.33
N MET A 405 -22.10 -2.96 -31.68
CA MET A 405 -20.91 -3.83 -31.62
C MET A 405 -19.70 -3.12 -31.00
N ASP A 406 -19.60 -1.78 -31.06
CA ASP A 406 -18.47 -1.03 -30.49
C ASP A 406 -18.96 0.26 -29.79
N ILE A 407 -19.48 0.14 -28.57
CA ILE A 407 -19.88 1.29 -27.75
C ILE A 407 -18.64 1.87 -27.07
N HIS A 408 -18.11 2.95 -27.63
CA HIS A 408 -17.10 3.80 -26.99
C HIS A 408 -17.80 4.89 -26.17
N PRO A 409 -17.69 4.91 -24.83
CA PRO A 409 -18.24 5.99 -24.03
C PRO A 409 -17.53 7.31 -24.31
N GLU A 410 -18.32 8.37 -24.49
CA GLU A 410 -17.87 9.74 -24.63
C GLU A 410 -18.39 10.54 -23.41
N PRO A 411 -17.72 10.42 -22.25
CA PRO A 411 -18.18 11.02 -21.01
C PRO A 411 -18.16 12.55 -21.06
N VAL A 412 -19.09 13.16 -20.32
CA VAL A 412 -19.12 14.62 -20.14
C VAL A 412 -17.97 15.03 -19.22
N VAL A 413 -17.19 15.99 -19.67
CA VAL A 413 -16.20 16.67 -18.83
C VAL A 413 -16.94 17.63 -17.91
N VAL A 414 -16.92 17.33 -16.61
CA VAL A 414 -17.51 18.16 -15.57
C VAL A 414 -16.65 19.40 -15.36
N SER A 415 -17.23 20.57 -15.57
CA SER A 415 -16.54 21.85 -15.43
C SER A 415 -16.17 22.14 -13.98
N ARG A 416 -15.11 22.94 -13.78
CA ARG A 416 -14.62 23.39 -12.46
C ARG A 416 -14.84 24.90 -12.36
N THR A 417 -15.25 25.39 -11.19
CA THR A 417 -15.26 26.85 -10.97
C THR A 417 -13.83 27.37 -10.76
N PRO A 418 -13.54 28.65 -11.03
CA PRO A 418 -12.21 29.22 -10.83
C PRO A 418 -11.69 29.04 -9.39
N GLU A 419 -12.56 29.19 -8.40
CA GLU A 419 -12.21 29.01 -6.98
C GLU A 419 -11.92 27.54 -6.65
N ALA A 420 -12.60 26.61 -7.32
CA ALA A 420 -12.32 25.19 -7.20
C ALA A 420 -10.95 24.83 -7.78
N GLU A 421 -10.54 25.43 -8.89
CA GLU A 421 -9.20 25.22 -9.47
C GLU A 421 -8.07 25.65 -8.51
N GLU A 422 -8.23 26.78 -7.82
CA GLU A 422 -7.28 27.24 -6.81
C GLU A 422 -7.21 26.27 -5.63
N ALA A 423 -8.37 25.83 -5.11
CA ALA A 423 -8.45 24.87 -4.01
C ALA A 423 -7.87 23.48 -4.37
N ILE A 424 -8.00 23.05 -5.63
CA ILE A 424 -7.38 21.82 -6.14
C ILE A 424 -5.85 21.97 -6.17
N ALA A 425 -5.34 23.11 -6.62
CA ALA A 425 -3.90 23.37 -6.63
C ALA A 425 -3.31 23.41 -5.20
N ASP A 426 -4.06 23.95 -4.23
CA ASP A 426 -3.70 23.88 -2.81
C ASP A 426 -3.67 22.46 -2.28
N LEU A 427 -4.70 21.66 -2.59
CA LEU A 427 -4.75 20.25 -2.21
C LEU A 427 -3.57 19.47 -2.79
N GLN A 428 -3.22 19.69 -4.06
CA GLN A 428 -2.08 19.05 -4.70
C GLN A 428 -0.79 19.33 -3.93
N ARG A 429 -0.48 20.63 -3.69
CA ARG A 429 0.71 21.04 -2.91
C ARG A 429 0.76 20.40 -1.53
N LEU A 430 -0.38 20.35 -0.84
CA LEU A 430 -0.46 19.75 0.49
C LEU A 430 -0.16 18.24 0.45
N THR A 431 -0.71 17.51 -0.51
CA THR A 431 -0.46 16.06 -0.64
C THR A 431 0.97 15.74 -1.10
N GLU A 432 1.57 16.60 -1.93
CA GLU A 432 2.98 16.48 -2.34
C GLU A 432 3.91 16.72 -1.14
N GLN A 433 3.59 17.70 -0.29
CA GLN A 433 4.34 17.92 0.96
C GLN A 433 4.28 16.69 1.89
N GLU A 434 3.10 16.13 2.13
CA GLU A 434 2.95 14.93 2.98
C GLU A 434 3.67 13.70 2.38
N TYR A 435 3.69 13.59 1.05
CA TYR A 435 4.46 12.58 0.34
C TYR A 435 5.97 12.75 0.55
N ASP A 436 6.48 13.98 0.41
CA ASP A 436 7.90 14.30 0.59
C ASP A 436 8.33 14.09 2.05
N ASP A 437 7.49 14.50 3.01
CA ASP A 437 7.72 14.26 4.44
C ASP A 437 7.74 12.76 4.79
N ALA A 438 6.90 11.95 4.14
CA ALA A 438 6.94 10.49 4.27
C ALA A 438 8.21 9.90 3.63
N HIS A 439 8.62 10.42 2.46
CA HIS A 439 9.84 10.00 1.79
C HIS A 439 11.08 10.30 2.64
N HIS A 440 11.19 11.49 3.21
CA HIS A 440 12.29 11.88 4.09
C HIS A 440 12.39 11.03 5.36
N ARG A 441 11.25 10.54 5.87
CA ARG A 441 11.18 9.60 7.02
C ARG A 441 11.39 8.14 6.64
N ASN A 442 11.64 7.81 5.37
CA ASN A 442 11.69 6.44 4.85
C ASN A 442 10.42 5.61 5.14
N ASP A 443 9.27 6.26 5.28
CA ASP A 443 7.98 5.59 5.47
C ASP A 443 7.34 5.29 4.12
N GLU A 444 7.68 4.13 3.57
CA GLU A 444 7.18 3.68 2.26
C GLU A 444 5.65 3.52 2.24
N VAL A 445 5.04 3.12 3.36
CA VAL A 445 3.59 2.92 3.46
C VAL A 445 2.87 4.27 3.39
N ALA A 446 3.31 5.25 4.18
CA ALA A 446 2.77 6.61 4.13
C ALA A 446 3.00 7.25 2.76
N ARG A 447 4.21 7.10 2.21
CA ARG A 447 4.55 7.65 0.88
C ARG A 447 3.58 7.14 -0.20
N VAL A 448 3.32 5.83 -0.23
CA VAL A 448 2.37 5.23 -1.19
C VAL A 448 0.92 5.66 -0.94
N ALA A 449 0.52 5.83 0.32
CA ALA A 449 -0.82 6.35 0.64
C ALA A 449 -1.01 7.79 0.16
N TRP A 450 -0.08 8.68 0.52
CA TRP A 450 -0.12 10.10 0.15
C TRP A 450 -0.08 10.33 -1.36
N SER A 451 0.62 9.47 -2.11
CA SER A 451 0.65 9.55 -3.57
C SER A 451 -0.71 9.34 -4.24
N ARG A 452 -1.73 8.86 -3.52
CA ARG A 452 -3.10 8.62 -4.04
C ARG A 452 -4.15 9.50 -3.39
N THR A 453 -3.82 10.26 -2.36
CA THR A 453 -4.79 11.10 -1.64
C THR A 453 -5.40 12.17 -2.53
N HIS A 454 -4.60 12.85 -3.36
CA HIS A 454 -5.12 13.82 -4.32
C HIS A 454 -6.09 13.16 -5.33
N GLU A 455 -5.70 12.03 -5.93
CA GLU A 455 -6.55 11.30 -6.88
C GLU A 455 -7.88 10.88 -6.23
N ASN A 456 -7.84 10.31 -5.02
CA ASN A 456 -9.03 9.92 -4.26
C ASN A 456 -9.94 11.14 -3.96
N ALA A 457 -9.36 12.26 -3.54
CA ALA A 457 -10.11 13.49 -3.29
C ALA A 457 -10.78 14.01 -4.57
N MET A 458 -10.10 13.98 -5.72
CA MET A 458 -10.69 14.41 -6.99
C MET A 458 -11.83 13.50 -7.45
N LYS A 459 -11.72 12.19 -7.25
CA LYS A 459 -12.85 11.27 -7.50
C LYS A 459 -14.04 11.57 -6.59
N LEU A 460 -13.78 11.85 -5.31
CA LEU A 460 -14.81 12.23 -4.34
C LEU A 460 -15.49 13.54 -4.71
N ALA A 461 -14.73 14.57 -5.11
CA ALA A 461 -15.28 15.86 -5.56
C ALA A 461 -16.14 15.73 -6.83
N LEU A 462 -15.74 14.87 -7.77
CA LEU A 462 -16.53 14.55 -8.96
C LEU A 462 -17.86 13.87 -8.60
N ILE A 463 -17.83 12.88 -7.70
CA ILE A 463 -19.04 12.20 -7.20
C ILE A 463 -19.94 13.18 -6.45
N TYR A 464 -19.35 14.08 -5.64
CA TYR A 464 -20.06 15.14 -4.94
C TYR A 464 -20.82 16.05 -5.93
N ALA A 465 -20.14 16.54 -6.98
CA ALA A 465 -20.76 17.37 -8.01
C ALA A 465 -21.93 16.67 -8.70
N CYS A 466 -21.76 15.39 -9.09
CA CYS A 466 -22.83 14.59 -9.68
C CYS A 466 -24.00 14.30 -8.73
N SER A 467 -23.75 14.29 -7.43
CA SER A 467 -24.79 14.12 -6.42
C SER A 467 -25.63 15.39 -6.28
N VAL A 468 -24.98 16.56 -6.22
CA VAL A 468 -25.62 17.87 -6.06
C VAL A 468 -26.55 18.17 -7.24
N ASP A 469 -26.04 18.03 -8.46
CA ASP A 469 -26.79 18.24 -9.70
C ASP A 469 -26.37 17.18 -10.71
N HIS A 470 -27.30 16.28 -11.05
CA HIS A 470 -27.04 15.22 -12.00
C HIS A 470 -27.17 15.69 -13.46
N GLU A 471 -27.95 16.74 -13.72
CA GLU A 471 -28.16 17.26 -15.08
C GLU A 471 -27.01 18.18 -15.51
N ASN A 472 -26.54 19.05 -14.61
CA ASN A 472 -25.49 20.02 -14.89
C ASN A 472 -24.42 20.04 -13.78
N PRO A 473 -23.72 18.92 -13.55
CA PRO A 473 -22.71 18.84 -12.50
C PRO A 473 -21.59 19.88 -12.74
N THR A 474 -21.16 20.51 -11.65
CA THR A 474 -20.01 21.41 -11.63
C THR A 474 -19.21 21.14 -10.36
N ILE A 475 -17.89 20.97 -10.48
CA ILE A 475 -16.99 20.86 -9.34
C ILE A 475 -16.75 22.27 -8.80
N ASP A 476 -17.41 22.58 -7.68
CA ASP A 476 -17.30 23.85 -6.98
C ASP A 476 -16.33 23.77 -5.79
N ILE A 477 -16.05 24.93 -5.18
CA ILE A 477 -15.16 25.00 -4.02
C ILE A 477 -15.67 24.18 -2.82
N GLN A 478 -16.99 24.07 -2.63
CA GLN A 478 -17.56 23.33 -1.51
C GLN A 478 -17.30 21.82 -1.64
N GLY A 479 -17.48 21.27 -2.85
CA GLY A 479 -17.16 19.89 -3.15
C GLY A 479 -15.68 19.58 -3.00
N VAL A 480 -14.80 20.49 -3.43
CA VAL A 480 -13.34 20.33 -3.29
C VAL A 480 -12.90 20.38 -1.82
N GLU A 481 -13.36 21.36 -1.03
CA GLU A 481 -13.00 21.46 0.38
C GLU A 481 -13.55 20.30 1.21
N TRP A 482 -14.77 19.84 0.91
CA TRP A 482 -15.31 18.62 1.50
C TRP A 482 -14.44 17.40 1.17
N ALA A 483 -14.11 17.20 -0.11
CA ALA A 483 -13.34 16.05 -0.56
C ALA A 483 -11.91 16.06 -0.01
N LYS A 484 -11.27 17.23 0.04
CA LYS A 484 -9.98 17.47 0.70
C LYS A 484 -10.03 17.10 2.18
N ALA A 485 -11.01 17.63 2.93
CA ALA A 485 -11.15 17.33 4.35
C ALA A 485 -11.36 15.82 4.58
N PHE A 486 -12.23 15.19 3.80
CA PHE A 486 -12.51 13.76 3.89
C PHE A 486 -11.26 12.92 3.55
N ALA A 487 -10.63 13.13 2.40
CA ALA A 487 -9.51 12.32 1.92
C ALA A 487 -8.26 12.47 2.80
N MET A 488 -7.95 13.68 3.26
CA MET A 488 -6.83 13.93 4.17
C MET A 488 -7.04 13.23 5.51
N HIS A 489 -8.24 13.36 6.10
CA HIS A 489 -8.57 12.68 7.34
C HIS A 489 -8.52 11.15 7.17
N GLN A 490 -9.15 10.65 6.11
CA GLN A 490 -9.23 9.23 5.81
C GLN A 490 -7.83 8.62 5.60
N THR A 491 -6.92 9.31 4.90
CA THR A 491 -5.54 8.85 4.70
C THR A 491 -4.80 8.76 6.04
N ARG A 492 -4.86 9.80 6.87
CA ARG A 492 -4.22 9.80 8.20
C ARG A 492 -4.76 8.68 9.10
N ARG A 493 -6.08 8.50 9.12
CA ARG A 493 -6.74 7.46 9.93
C ARG A 493 -6.36 6.07 9.45
N GLN A 494 -6.31 5.89 8.14
CA GLN A 494 -5.91 4.64 7.50
C GLN A 494 -4.45 4.28 7.83
N LEU A 495 -3.53 5.24 7.79
CA LEU A 495 -2.13 5.04 8.16
C LEU A 495 -1.97 4.70 9.64
N PHE A 496 -2.65 5.45 10.52
CA PHE A 496 -2.68 5.15 11.96
C PHE A 496 -3.16 3.72 12.25
N LEU A 497 -4.25 3.30 11.62
CA LEU A 497 -4.79 1.95 11.81
C LEU A 497 -3.88 0.88 11.17
N ALA A 498 -3.19 1.17 10.07
CA ALA A 498 -2.19 0.25 9.53
C ALA A 498 -1.06 0.00 10.55
N GLN A 499 -0.49 1.07 11.12
CA GLN A 499 0.54 0.98 12.15
C GLN A 499 0.04 0.21 13.40
N CYS A 500 -1.23 0.37 13.76
CA CYS A 500 -1.79 -0.30 14.94
C CYS A 500 -2.01 -1.81 14.78
N TYR A 501 -2.17 -2.33 13.57
CA TYR A 501 -2.68 -3.69 13.35
C TYR A 501 -1.82 -4.54 12.41
N VAL A 502 -1.09 -3.93 11.47
CA VAL A 502 -0.33 -4.68 10.46
C VAL A 502 1.03 -5.06 11.04
N ALA A 503 1.21 -6.36 11.28
CA ALA A 503 2.43 -6.88 11.86
C ALA A 503 3.37 -7.48 10.80
N ALA A 504 4.67 -7.33 11.02
CA ALA A 504 5.71 -7.93 10.19
C ALA A 504 5.81 -9.46 10.39
N ASN A 505 5.49 -9.95 11.60
CA ASN A 505 5.57 -11.35 11.98
C ASN A 505 4.61 -11.65 13.15
N PRO A 506 4.37 -12.94 13.52
CA PRO A 506 3.43 -13.29 14.59
C PRO A 506 3.77 -12.69 15.96
N PHE A 507 5.06 -12.57 16.31
CA PHE A 507 5.48 -11.97 17.58
C PHE A 507 5.20 -10.46 17.62
N HIS A 508 5.49 -9.75 16.52
CA HIS A 508 5.11 -8.36 16.36
C HIS A 508 3.57 -8.18 16.46
N ALA A 509 2.79 -9.12 15.92
CA ALA A 509 1.32 -9.08 16.05
C ALA A 509 0.86 -9.12 17.51
N ASP A 510 1.51 -9.94 18.34
CA ASP A 510 1.24 -9.99 19.78
C ASP A 510 1.70 -8.71 20.49
N CYS A 511 2.83 -8.11 20.10
CA CYS A 511 3.29 -6.81 20.61
C CYS A 511 2.25 -5.71 20.35
N LEU A 512 1.80 -5.57 19.10
CA LEU A 512 0.75 -4.62 18.72
C LEU A 512 -0.57 -4.90 19.45
N LYS A 513 -0.93 -6.17 19.64
CA LYS A 513 -2.12 -6.54 20.40
C LYS A 513 -2.04 -6.08 21.86
N LEU A 514 -0.88 -6.18 22.51
CA LEU A 514 -0.67 -5.67 23.86
C LEU A 514 -0.80 -4.15 23.92
N ILE A 515 -0.13 -3.44 23.01
CA ILE A 515 -0.20 -1.98 22.89
C ILE A 515 -1.64 -1.50 22.72
N ARG A 516 -2.41 -2.15 21.83
CA ARG A 516 -3.85 -1.85 21.64
C ARG A 516 -4.64 -2.05 22.93
N LYS A 517 -4.39 -3.13 23.68
CA LYS A 517 -5.08 -3.40 24.95
C LYS A 517 -4.78 -2.33 26.01
N LEU A 518 -3.58 -1.76 26.01
CA LEU A 518 -3.26 -0.62 26.86
C LEU A 518 -3.94 0.66 26.36
N ARG A 519 -3.92 0.95 25.06
CA ARG A 519 -4.61 2.12 24.49
C ARG A 519 -6.14 2.12 24.71
N GLU A 520 -6.74 0.94 24.89
CA GLU A 520 -8.17 0.80 25.26
C GLU A 520 -8.48 1.29 26.69
N THR A 521 -7.49 1.43 27.58
CA THR A 521 -7.69 1.96 28.94
C THR A 521 -7.50 3.46 29.00
N SER A 522 -8.26 4.15 29.86
CA SER A 522 -8.28 5.61 29.93
C SER A 522 -6.96 6.23 30.39
N ASP A 523 -6.15 5.49 31.15
CA ASP A 523 -4.84 5.90 31.63
C ASP A 523 -3.67 5.31 30.80
N GLN A 524 -4.00 4.50 29.79
CA GLN A 524 -3.06 3.68 29.01
C GLN A 524 -2.23 2.73 29.86
N GLN A 525 -2.80 2.25 30.96
CA GLN A 525 -2.15 1.31 31.88
C GLN A 525 -3.04 0.10 32.14
N MET A 526 -2.40 -1.03 32.46
CA MET A 526 -3.10 -2.21 32.91
C MET A 526 -2.25 -3.02 33.87
N GLU A 527 -2.90 -3.61 34.88
CA GLU A 527 -2.24 -4.52 35.82
C GLU A 527 -1.80 -5.81 35.12
N HIS A 528 -0.72 -6.42 35.63
CA HIS A 528 -0.15 -7.64 35.07
C HIS A 528 -1.17 -8.77 34.85
N SER A 529 -1.93 -9.16 35.88
CA SER A 529 -2.82 -10.33 35.80
C SER A 529 -3.99 -10.15 34.84
N PRO A 530 -4.73 -9.02 34.84
CA PRO A 530 -5.70 -8.68 33.80
C PRO A 530 -5.11 -8.66 32.40
N LEU A 531 -3.93 -8.04 32.22
CA LEU A 531 -3.29 -7.92 30.90
C LEU A 531 -2.88 -9.29 30.34
N LEU A 532 -2.21 -10.12 31.16
CA LEU A 532 -1.86 -11.49 30.81
C LEU A 532 -3.11 -12.31 30.43
N LYS A 533 -4.21 -12.17 31.18
CA LYS A 533 -5.47 -12.85 30.91
C LYS A 533 -6.08 -12.39 29.58
N ALA A 534 -6.02 -11.09 29.27
CA ALA A 534 -6.55 -10.52 28.04
C ALA A 534 -5.73 -10.91 26.79
N MET A 535 -4.43 -11.18 26.96
CA MET A 535 -3.57 -11.60 25.86
C MET A 535 -3.82 -13.05 25.41
N HIS A 536 -4.34 -13.90 26.29
CA HIS A 536 -4.61 -15.32 26.03
C HIS A 536 -3.37 -16.13 25.58
N MET A 537 -2.20 -15.84 26.16
CA MET A 537 -0.93 -16.50 25.84
C MET A 537 -0.27 -17.10 27.08
N LYS A 538 0.80 -17.88 26.90
CA LYS A 538 1.55 -18.47 28.02
C LYS A 538 2.29 -17.39 28.79
N ALA A 539 2.47 -17.59 30.09
CA ALA A 539 3.16 -16.62 30.94
C ALA A 539 4.64 -16.39 30.54
N ALA A 540 5.31 -17.40 29.96
CA ALA A 540 6.66 -17.27 29.44
C ALA A 540 6.72 -16.31 28.24
N ASP A 541 5.90 -16.58 27.21
CA ASP A 541 5.77 -15.75 26.01
C ASP A 541 5.37 -14.31 26.36
N PHE A 542 4.43 -14.13 27.30
CA PHE A 542 4.03 -12.81 27.79
C PHE A 542 5.19 -12.04 28.45
N LYS A 543 6.05 -12.73 29.21
CA LYS A 543 7.21 -12.10 29.85
C LYS A 543 8.23 -11.62 28.81
N GLU A 544 8.49 -12.43 27.80
CA GLU A 544 9.37 -12.08 26.67
C GLU A 544 8.83 -10.88 25.91
N LEU A 545 7.53 -10.86 25.64
CA LEU A 545 6.84 -9.76 24.97
C LEU A 545 6.93 -8.45 25.76
N ILE A 546 6.63 -8.47 27.07
CA ILE A 546 6.78 -7.30 27.95
C ILE A 546 8.23 -6.81 27.95
N GLN A 547 9.19 -7.72 28.07
CA GLN A 547 10.61 -7.36 28.10
C GLN A 547 11.03 -6.71 26.78
N THR A 548 10.55 -7.21 25.65
CA THR A 548 10.82 -6.64 24.32
C THR A 548 10.27 -5.22 24.23
N LEU A 549 8.99 -5.01 24.57
CA LEU A 549 8.37 -3.68 24.54
C LEU A 549 9.04 -2.67 25.49
N MET A 550 9.52 -3.14 26.65
CA MET A 550 10.30 -2.30 27.57
C MET A 550 11.67 -1.93 26.99
N GLN A 551 12.34 -2.85 26.29
CA GLN A 551 13.61 -2.59 25.62
C GLN A 551 13.45 -1.66 24.42
N GLN A 552 12.30 -1.72 23.73
CA GLN A 552 11.92 -0.79 22.66
C GLN A 552 11.50 0.60 23.19
N GLY A 553 11.40 0.78 24.50
CA GLY A 553 10.99 2.07 25.09
C GLY A 553 9.49 2.37 24.94
N GLU A 554 8.68 1.41 24.51
CA GLU A 554 7.22 1.58 24.33
C GLU A 554 6.43 1.34 25.63
N LEU A 555 7.06 0.68 26.61
CA LEU A 555 6.41 0.24 27.83
C LEU A 555 7.21 0.55 29.10
N ALA A 556 6.56 1.18 30.07
CA ALA A 556 7.07 1.37 31.42
C ALA A 556 6.42 0.39 32.41
N THR A 557 7.19 0.00 33.44
CA THR A 557 6.66 -0.75 34.57
C THR A 557 6.57 0.13 35.82
N ILE A 558 5.36 0.24 36.38
CA ILE A 558 5.09 0.93 37.63
C ILE A 558 4.86 -0.13 38.72
N LYS A 559 5.54 0.00 39.86
CA LYS A 559 5.38 -0.87 41.03
C LYS A 559 4.64 -0.12 42.12
N GLU A 560 3.41 -0.53 42.44
CA GLU A 560 2.65 0.01 43.57
C GLU A 560 2.77 -0.89 44.80
N PRO A 561 3.14 -0.37 45.98
CA PRO A 561 3.21 -1.17 47.19
C PRO A 561 1.80 -1.56 47.68
N ARG A 562 1.58 -2.85 47.97
CA ARG A 562 0.37 -3.38 48.60
C ARG A 562 0.76 -4.34 49.73
N ALA A 563 -0.11 -4.51 50.73
CA ALA A 563 0.14 -5.43 51.85
C ALA A 563 0.32 -6.87 51.34
N GLY A 564 1.56 -7.37 51.32
CA GLY A 564 1.93 -8.74 50.94
C GLY A 564 2.84 -8.83 49.70
N ALA A 565 2.53 -8.12 48.60
CA ALA A 565 3.34 -8.11 47.38
C ALA A 565 3.15 -6.80 46.59
N SER A 566 4.22 -6.33 45.93
CA SER A 566 4.16 -5.18 45.02
C SER A 566 3.32 -5.52 43.80
N LYS A 567 2.36 -4.65 43.49
CA LYS A 567 1.49 -4.72 42.31
C LYS A 567 2.27 -4.18 41.11
N VAL A 568 2.26 -4.93 40.01
CA VAL A 568 2.94 -4.55 38.77
C VAL A 568 1.89 -4.03 37.79
N ILE A 569 2.11 -2.79 37.33
CA ILE A 569 1.29 -2.10 36.34
C ILE A 569 2.18 -1.79 35.14
N TYR A 570 1.68 -2.09 33.95
CA TYR A 570 2.33 -1.75 32.69
C TYR A 570 1.66 -0.51 32.10
N LYS A 571 2.46 0.46 31.66
CA LYS A 571 2.01 1.75 31.13
C LYS A 571 2.67 2.01 29.77
N LEU A 572 1.89 2.45 28.78
CA LEU A 572 2.43 2.92 27.50
C LEU A 572 3.24 4.23 27.72
N ILE A 573 4.40 4.33 27.09
CA ILE A 573 5.27 5.52 27.17
C ILE A 573 4.89 6.54 26.09
#